data_AF-A0A3D5Y7N0-F1
#
_entry.id   AF-A0A3D5Y7N0-F1
#
_cell.length_a   1.000
_cell.length_b   1.000
_cell.length_c   1.000
_cell.angle_alpha   90.00
_cell.angle_beta   90.00
_cell.angle_gamma   90.00
#
_symmetry.space_group_name_H-M   'P 1'
#
loop_
_entity.id
_entity.type
_entity.pdbx_description
1 polymer ?
#
loop_
_entity_poly.entity_id
_entity_poly.type
_entity_poly.pdbx_seq_one_letter_code
_entity_poly.pdbx_strand_id
1 'polypeptide(L)'
;MEKIIFLPLNKAGEDIIRAQVKTARTSVSFTGGTRGGVDREYKSDVKTYTQSPDISDVIIGLKPLENRAFDMYFIPTILIEIWGTKSKGLGTIEPLKNNYYILENCKNKDFILNKCKEYKII
;
A
#
# COMPACT_ATOMS: atom_id res chain seq x y z
N MET A 1 4.33 9.56 9.46
CA MET A 1 3.35 10.42 8.78
C MET A 1 2.42 9.48 8.03
N GLU A 2 1.27 9.19 8.61
CA GLU A 2 0.17 8.47 7.96
C GLU A 2 -0.60 9.49 7.11
N LYS A 3 -1.10 9.08 5.92
CA LYS A 3 -1.82 9.99 5.02
C LYS A 3 -3.25 9.44 4.83
N ILE A 4 -4.23 10.14 5.38
CA ILE A 4 -5.64 9.74 5.28
C ILE A 4 -6.18 10.15 3.91
N ILE A 5 -6.88 9.26 3.23
CA ILE A 5 -7.59 9.55 1.98
C ILE A 5 -9.09 9.50 2.26
N PHE A 6 -9.80 10.57 1.89
CA PHE A 6 -11.25 10.65 2.00
C PHE A 6 -11.86 10.35 0.64
N LEU A 7 -12.80 9.39 0.59
CA LEU A 7 -13.65 9.17 -0.57
C LEU A 7 -15.09 9.60 -0.19
N PRO A 8 -15.64 10.65 -0.80
CA PRO A 8 -17.03 11.00 -0.58
C PRO A 8 -17.92 9.93 -1.22
N LEU A 9 -18.74 9.24 -0.43
CA LEU A 9 -19.81 8.39 -0.97
C LEU A 9 -21.06 9.24 -1.24
N ASN A 10 -21.69 8.99 -2.38
CA ASN A 10 -22.93 9.65 -2.74
C ASN A 10 -24.07 9.16 -1.81
N LYS A 11 -24.55 10.09 -0.96
CA LYS A 11 -25.77 10.03 -0.14
C LYS A 11 -25.78 8.98 0.99
N ALA A 12 -25.06 9.28 2.09
CA ALA A 12 -25.48 9.06 3.51
C ALA A 12 -24.30 8.98 4.50
N GLY A 13 -23.05 9.05 4.06
CA GLY A 13 -21.88 9.05 4.94
C GLY A 13 -20.57 9.21 4.18
N GLU A 14 -19.49 9.53 4.90
CA GLU A 14 -18.12 9.50 4.39
C GLU A 14 -17.51 8.11 4.63
N ASP A 15 -16.92 7.49 3.61
CA ASP A 15 -16.09 6.30 3.80
C ASP A 15 -14.61 6.68 3.68
N ILE A 16 -13.89 6.51 4.78
CA ILE A 16 -12.50 6.96 4.91
C ILE A 16 -11.57 5.79 4.60
N ILE A 17 -10.71 5.93 3.60
CA ILE A 17 -9.65 4.97 3.31
C ILE A 17 -8.35 5.45 3.96
N ARG A 18 -7.87 4.71 4.95
CA ARG A 18 -6.58 4.97 5.60
C ARG A 18 -5.47 4.50 4.68
N ALA A 19 -4.63 5.41 4.21
CA ALA A 19 -3.54 5.07 3.29
C ALA A 19 -2.16 5.31 3.89
N GLN A 20 -1.24 4.40 3.57
CA GLN A 20 0.18 4.64 3.78
C GLN A 20 0.87 4.88 2.43
N VAL A 21 1.38 6.08 2.21
CA VAL A 21 2.08 6.43 0.97
C VAL A 21 3.57 6.13 1.10
N LYS A 22 4.15 5.48 0.08
CA LYS A 22 5.56 5.15 0.01
C LYS A 22 6.11 5.34 -1.40
N THR A 23 7.29 5.94 -1.51
CA THR A 23 8.02 5.99 -2.78
C THR A 23 8.59 4.61 -3.10
N ALA A 24 8.41 4.15 -4.34
CA ALA A 24 8.80 2.82 -4.79
C ALA A 24 9.46 2.90 -6.18
N ARG A 25 10.75 2.55 -6.26
CA ARG A 25 11.47 2.51 -7.56
C ARG A 25 11.35 1.15 -8.23
N THR A 26 11.64 0.08 -7.48
CA THR A 26 11.63 -1.31 -7.96
C THR A 26 10.68 -2.19 -7.17
N SER A 27 10.43 -1.86 -5.91
CA SER A 27 9.55 -2.59 -5.00
C SER A 27 8.88 -1.63 -4.01
N VAL A 28 7.75 -2.06 -3.46
CA VAL A 28 7.07 -1.36 -2.36
C VAL A 28 7.38 -2.10 -1.06
N SER A 29 7.91 -1.37 -0.08
CA SER A 29 8.11 -1.89 1.28
C SER A 29 6.80 -1.88 2.06
N PHE A 30 6.53 -2.92 2.83
CA PHE A 30 5.39 -3.03 3.75
C PHE A 30 5.76 -2.70 5.19
N THR A 31 7.04 -2.46 5.49
CA THR A 31 7.51 -2.17 6.85
C THR A 31 7.41 -0.67 7.17
N GLY A 32 6.74 -0.29 8.24
CA GLY A 32 6.78 1.05 8.82
C GLY A 32 7.82 1.16 9.93
N GLY A 33 8.15 2.41 10.30
CA GLY A 33 9.01 2.71 11.44
C GLY A 33 10.51 2.50 11.20
N THR A 34 11.16 3.50 10.60
CA THR A 34 12.60 3.71 10.76
C THR A 34 12.80 5.20 11.02
N ARG A 35 12.71 5.63 12.28
CA ARG A 35 12.99 7.04 12.62
C ARG A 35 14.50 7.26 12.44
N GLY A 36 14.90 7.91 11.35
CA GLY A 36 16.26 8.38 11.13
C GLY A 36 16.47 9.71 11.84
N GLY A 37 17.34 9.72 12.85
CA GLY A 37 18.09 10.92 13.22
C GLY A 37 19.19 11.17 12.19
N VAL A 38 19.74 12.38 12.17
CA VAL A 38 20.83 12.81 11.27
C VAL A 38 22.11 11.96 11.43
N ASP A 39 22.25 11.21 12.53
CA ASP A 39 23.34 10.26 12.74
C ASP A 39 23.01 8.86 12.25
N ARG A 40 23.85 8.37 11.33
CA ARG A 40 23.73 7.10 10.60
C ARG A 40 24.22 5.87 11.40
N GLU A 41 24.12 5.88 12.72
CA GLU A 41 24.33 4.64 13.48
C GLU A 41 23.03 3.85 13.57
N TYR A 42 23.04 2.68 12.94
CA TYR A 42 21.94 1.74 12.94
C TYR A 42 21.80 1.14 14.35
N LYS A 43 20.90 1.67 15.18
CA LYS A 43 20.50 1.02 16.42
C LYS A 43 19.63 -0.19 16.09
N SER A 44 20.03 -1.38 16.53
CA SER A 44 19.34 -2.65 16.29
C SER A 44 17.91 -2.70 16.84
N ASP A 45 17.55 -1.81 17.77
CA ASP A 45 16.27 -1.81 18.49
C ASP A 45 15.21 -0.87 17.91
N VAL A 46 15.38 -0.40 16.67
CA VAL A 46 14.30 0.37 16.01
C VAL A 46 13.13 -0.57 15.75
N LYS A 47 12.02 -0.37 16.47
CA LYS A 47 10.78 -1.14 16.30
C LYS A 47 10.27 -1.01 14.86
N THR A 48 10.55 -2.03 14.06
CA THR A 48 9.95 -2.21 12.74
C THR A 48 8.60 -2.89 12.90
N TYR A 49 7.59 -2.41 12.18
CA TYR A 49 6.28 -3.06 12.12
C TYR A 49 5.90 -3.29 10.67
N THR A 50 5.12 -4.33 10.40
CA THR A 50 4.57 -4.59 9.06
C THR A 50 3.18 -3.97 9.00
N GLN A 51 2.84 -3.31 7.89
CA GLN A 51 1.51 -2.78 7.65
C GLN A 51 0.49 -3.91 7.59
N SER A 52 -0.66 -3.70 8.22
CA SER A 52 -1.79 -4.61 8.30
C SER A 52 -3.10 -3.83 8.20
N PRO A 53 -4.25 -4.50 7.99
CA PRO A 53 -5.58 -3.88 7.99
C PRO A 53 -5.90 -3.08 9.27
N ASP A 54 -5.29 -3.42 10.40
CA ASP A 54 -5.46 -2.66 11.65
C ASP A 54 -4.84 -1.26 11.57
N ILE A 55 -3.74 -1.11 10.83
CA ILE A 55 -2.94 0.11 10.72
C ILE A 55 -3.42 0.98 9.56
N SER A 56 -3.58 0.39 8.37
CA SER A 56 -4.05 1.10 7.18
C SER A 56 -4.83 0.14 6.28
N ASP A 57 -5.72 0.68 5.45
CA ASP A 57 -6.53 -0.14 4.54
C ASP A 57 -5.75 -0.43 3.24
N VAL A 58 -4.89 0.50 2.82
CA VAL A 58 -4.13 0.43 1.57
C VAL A 58 -2.74 1.05 1.70
N ILE A 59 -1.75 0.47 1.02
CA ILE A 59 -0.47 1.11 0.74
C ILE A 59 -0.50 1.67 -0.68
N ILE A 60 -0.06 2.92 -0.84
CA ILE A 60 0.12 3.55 -2.15
C ILE A 60 1.61 3.61 -2.46
N GLY A 61 2.04 2.75 -3.38
CA GLY A 61 3.38 2.81 -3.96
C GLY A 61 3.45 3.87 -5.05
N LEU A 62 4.20 4.95 -4.83
CA LEU A 62 4.46 5.98 -5.83
C LEU A 62 5.75 5.65 -6.58
N LYS A 63 5.63 5.31 -7.87
CA LYS A 63 6.75 5.13 -8.78
C LYS A 63 6.94 6.39 -9.60
N PRO A 64 8.02 7.16 -9.36
CA PRO A 64 8.34 8.32 -10.20
C PRO A 64 8.59 7.90 -11.64
N LEU A 65 8.03 8.66 -12.57
CA LEU A 65 8.29 8.56 -13.99
C LEU A 65 9.11 9.76 -14.45
N GLU A 66 9.54 9.72 -15.71
CA GLU A 66 10.05 10.90 -16.39
C GLU A 66 8.95 11.97 -16.52
N ASN A 67 9.33 13.24 -16.69
CA ASN A 67 8.39 14.37 -16.85
C ASN A 67 7.48 14.69 -15.65
N ARG A 68 7.94 14.44 -14.41
CA ARG A 68 7.21 14.75 -13.17
C ARG A 68 5.87 14.00 -13.03
N ALA A 69 5.70 12.90 -13.76
CA ALA A 69 4.56 12.00 -13.62
C ALA A 69 4.86 10.88 -12.61
N PHE A 70 3.81 10.19 -12.16
CA PHE A 70 3.92 9.07 -11.22
C PHE A 70 2.93 7.98 -11.58
N ASP A 71 3.38 6.73 -11.48
CA ASP A 71 2.47 5.58 -11.37
C ASP A 71 2.14 5.34 -9.90
N MET A 72 0.89 5.03 -9.62
CA MET A 72 0.40 4.68 -8.28
C MET A 72 0.09 3.19 -8.24
N TYR A 73 0.58 2.48 -7.23
CA TYR A 73 0.23 1.08 -6.99
C TYR A 73 -0.63 1.00 -5.74
N PHE A 74 -1.89 0.61 -5.90
CA PHE A 74 -2.84 0.49 -4.80
C PHE A 74 -2.80 -0.93 -4.24
N ILE A 75 -2.22 -1.10 -3.05
CA ILE A 75 -1.96 -2.41 -2.45
C ILE A 75 -2.80 -2.54 -1.19
N PRO A 76 -3.98 -3.21 -1.24
CA PRO A 76 -4.77 -3.50 -0.05
C PRO A 76 -3.93 -4.23 1.00
N THR A 77 -3.97 -3.78 2.25
CA THR A 77 -3.13 -4.35 3.32
C THR A 77 -3.51 -5.79 3.67
N ILE A 78 -4.74 -6.20 3.37
CA ILE A 78 -5.18 -7.60 3.45
C ILE A 78 -4.31 -8.56 2.60
N LEU A 79 -3.69 -8.07 1.52
CA LEU A 79 -2.79 -8.88 0.69
C LEU A 79 -1.44 -9.13 1.35
N ILE A 80 -1.01 -8.25 2.24
CA ILE A 80 0.30 -8.32 2.90
C ILE A 80 0.35 -9.53 3.84
N GLU A 81 -0.74 -9.77 4.58
CA GLU A 81 -0.87 -10.94 5.45
C GLU A 81 -0.80 -12.25 4.65
N ILE A 82 -1.39 -12.26 3.44
CA ILE A 82 -1.42 -13.45 2.57
C ILE A 82 -0.05 -13.73 1.96
N TRP A 83 0.63 -12.68 1.47
CA TRP A 83 1.96 -12.85 0.89
C TRP A 83 3.01 -13.24 1.93
N GLY A 84 2.85 -12.86 3.19
CA GLY A 84 3.81 -13.15 4.26
C GLY A 84 5.19 -12.51 4.03
N THR A 85 5.28 -11.49 3.17
CA THR A 85 6.53 -10.80 2.84
C THR A 85 6.57 -9.39 3.43
N LYS A 86 7.78 -8.82 3.50
CA LYS A 86 8.01 -7.43 3.96
C LYS A 86 8.00 -6.40 2.82
N SER A 87 7.96 -6.86 1.58
CA SER A 87 7.90 -6.05 0.37
C SER A 87 7.43 -6.87 -0.83
N LYS A 88 7.10 -6.19 -1.93
CA LYS A 88 6.76 -6.82 -3.21
C LYS A 88 7.33 -6.02 -4.38
N GLY A 89 7.87 -6.70 -5.38
CA GLY A 89 8.42 -6.08 -6.59
C GLY A 89 7.31 -5.54 -7.49
N LEU A 90 7.51 -4.36 -8.09
CA LEU A 90 6.47 -3.68 -8.88
C LEU A 90 5.96 -4.54 -10.04
N GLY A 91 6.85 -5.27 -10.73
CA GLY A 91 6.45 -6.16 -11.82
C GLY A 91 5.54 -7.33 -11.39
N THR A 92 5.61 -7.77 -10.13
CA THR A 92 4.73 -8.83 -9.60
C THR A 92 3.33 -8.29 -9.27
N ILE A 93 3.19 -6.99 -9.05
CA ILE A 93 1.93 -6.31 -8.71
C ILE A 93 1.52 -5.31 -9.78
N GLU A 94 2.00 -5.49 -11.01
CA GLU A 94 1.67 -4.65 -12.16
C GLU A 94 0.14 -4.48 -12.35
N PRO A 95 -0.72 -5.51 -12.13
CA PRO A 95 -2.18 -5.35 -12.20
C PRO A 95 -2.79 -4.37 -11.20
N LEU A 96 -2.06 -3.99 -10.15
CA LEU A 96 -2.48 -3.02 -9.14
C LEU A 96 -2.12 -1.57 -9.50
N LYS A 97 -1.39 -1.36 -10.59
CA LYS A 97 -0.96 -0.05 -11.08
C LYS A 97 -2.15 0.76 -11.59
N ASN A 98 -2.32 1.97 -11.05
CA ASN A 98 -3.38 2.94 -11.32
C ASN A 98 -4.79 2.32 -11.28
N ASN A 99 -4.96 1.24 -10.53
CA ASN A 99 -6.20 0.47 -10.47
C ASN A 99 -7.11 1.02 -9.36
N TYR A 100 -7.81 2.12 -9.66
CA TYR A 100 -8.73 2.77 -8.71
C TYR A 100 -9.87 1.86 -8.27
N TYR A 101 -10.24 0.86 -9.07
CA TYR A 101 -11.24 -0.12 -8.69
C TYR A 101 -10.80 -0.99 -7.51
N ILE A 102 -9.51 -1.35 -7.45
CA ILE A 102 -8.92 -2.00 -6.27
C ILE A 102 -8.87 -1.06 -5.07
N LEU A 103 -8.58 0.23 -5.28
CA LEU A 103 -8.56 1.23 -4.20
C LEU A 103 -9.95 1.36 -3.56
N GLU A 104 -10.98 1.59 -4.35
CA GLU A 104 -12.36 1.78 -3.88
C GLU A 104 -12.90 0.56 -3.13
N ASN A 105 -12.43 -0.64 -3.48
CA ASN A 105 -12.85 -1.89 -2.88
C ASN A 105 -11.83 -2.48 -1.90
N CYS A 106 -10.79 -1.72 -1.49
CA CYS A 106 -9.66 -2.27 -0.73
C CYS A 106 -10.05 -2.89 0.63
N LYS A 107 -11.17 -2.45 1.20
CA LYS A 107 -11.74 -2.99 2.45
C LYS A 107 -12.59 -4.25 2.23
N ASN A 108 -13.03 -4.53 1.01
CA ASN A 108 -13.84 -5.70 0.68
C ASN A 108 -12.94 -6.92 0.43
N LYS A 109 -12.75 -7.72 1.48
CA LYS A 109 -11.83 -8.86 1.46
C LYS A 109 -12.13 -9.86 0.34
N ASP A 110 -13.37 -10.33 0.22
CA ASP A 110 -13.73 -11.36 -0.76
C ASP A 110 -13.55 -10.87 -2.19
N PHE A 111 -13.93 -9.62 -2.45
CA PHE A 111 -13.74 -8.99 -3.74
C PHE A 111 -12.25 -8.91 -4.12
N ILE A 112 -11.41 -8.42 -3.21
CA ILE A 112 -9.97 -8.29 -3.46
C ILE A 112 -9.32 -9.64 -3.68
N LEU A 113 -9.68 -10.65 -2.86
CA LEU A 113 -9.16 -12.01 -3.02
C LEU A 113 -9.51 -12.60 -4.39
N ASN A 114 -10.75 -12.46 -4.83
CA ASN A 114 -11.18 -12.98 -6.12
C ASN A 114 -10.45 -12.28 -7.28
N LYS A 115 -10.36 -10.95 -7.25
CA LYS A 115 -9.65 -10.20 -8.31
C LYS A 115 -8.16 -10.49 -8.33
N CYS A 116 -7.52 -10.60 -7.17
CA CYS A 116 -6.07 -10.86 -7.12
C CYS A 116 -5.73 -12.29 -7.58
N LYS A 117 -6.63 -13.26 -7.39
CA LYS A 117 -6.52 -14.60 -8.02
C LYS A 117 -6.65 -14.51 -9.54
N GLU A 118 -7.63 -13.76 -10.06
CA GLU A 118 -7.77 -13.51 -11.51
C GLU A 118 -6.50 -12.88 -12.11
N TYR A 119 -5.89 -11.94 -11.38
CA TYR A 119 -4.64 -11.28 -11.75
C TYR A 119 -3.40 -12.15 -11.56
N LYS A 120 -3.53 -13.34 -10.95
CA LYS A 120 -2.45 -14.28 -10.65
C LYS A 120 -1.34 -13.68 -9.79
N ILE A 121 -1.70 -12.83 -8.83
CA ILE A 121 -0.76 -12.21 -7.88
C ILE A 121 -0.87 -12.76 -6.46
N ILE A 122 -1.86 -13.62 -6.21
CA ILE A 122 -2.01 -14.50 -5.05
C ILE A 122 -2.43 -15.90 -5.51
#